data_AF-X1FHJ2-F1
#
_entry.id   AF-X1FHJ2-F1
#
_cell.length_a   1.000
_cell.length_b   1.000
_cell.length_c   1.000
_cell.angle_alpha   90.00
_cell.angle_beta   90.00
_cell.angle_gamma   90.00
#
_symmetry.space_group_name_H-M   'P 1'
#
loop_
_entity.id
_entity.type
_entity.pdbx_description
1 polymer ?
#
loop_
_entity_poly.entity_id
_entity_poly.type
_entity_poly.pdbx_seq_one_letter_code
_entity_poly.pdbx_strand_id
1 'polypeptide(L)'
;MKNIVTSIIILFIATSLFPKEIEKLDAVVGSGIIKPPKKSMPKAMMYSIMLPGWGNFYAGNKGTGKVLLGAEIAIWLGYFGFQYYGNIQKDDYMLYAHEKAGANFSRKGEDYYDAVEVHWTSEEYNRYVMEDARLLYPNDPELQNQYVQEHGCQYFHHHPDHQE
;
A
#
# COMPACT_ATOMS: atom_id res chain seq x y z
N MET A 1 6.00 12.83 10.94
CA MET A 1 4.97 12.64 12.00
C MET A 1 4.02 13.83 12.19
N LYS A 2 4.47 15.09 12.16
CA LYS A 2 3.60 16.28 12.34
C LYS A 2 2.41 16.34 11.35
N ASN A 3 2.57 15.83 10.14
CA ASN A 3 1.59 16.02 9.05
C ASN A 3 0.45 14.99 9.10
N ILE A 4 0.67 13.83 9.74
CA ILE A 4 -0.34 12.75 9.86
C ILE A 4 -1.36 13.08 10.95
N VAL A 5 -0.90 13.66 12.07
CA VAL A 5 -1.78 14.07 13.18
C VAL A 5 -2.73 15.20 12.77
N THR A 6 -2.25 16.14 11.94
CA THR A 6 -3.08 17.24 11.43
C THR A 6 -4.21 16.75 10.52
N SER A 7 -3.98 15.72 9.70
CA SER A 7 -5.00 15.16 8.80
C SER A 7 -6.13 14.44 9.56
N ILE A 8 -5.82 13.78 10.68
CA ILE A 8 -6.83 13.10 11.52
C ILE A 8 -7.74 14.13 12.22
N ILE A 9 -7.19 15.28 12.62
CA ILE A 9 -7.95 16.35 13.28
C ILE A 9 -8.92 17.02 12.28
N ILE A 10 -8.52 17.19 11.02
CA ILE A 10 -9.39 17.75 9.97
C ILE A 10 -10.56 16.80 9.66
N LEU A 11 -10.32 15.48 9.68
CA LEU A 11 -11.36 14.47 9.46
C LEU A 11 -12.40 14.44 10.61
N PHE A 12 -11.98 14.66 11.86
CA PHE A 12 -12.88 14.77 13.02
C PHE A 12 -13.64 16.10 13.08
N ILE A 13 -13.05 17.22 12.63
CA ILE A 13 -13.75 18.51 12.58
C ILE A 13 -14.83 18.49 11.50
N ALA A 14 -14.57 17.86 10.36
CA ALA A 14 -15.54 17.73 9.28
C ALA A 14 -16.80 16.97 9.73
N THR A 15 -16.70 15.91 10.53
CA THR A 15 -17.89 15.18 11.03
C THR A 15 -18.73 15.99 12.03
N SER A 16 -18.11 16.91 12.78
CA SER A 16 -18.79 17.75 13.78
C SER A 16 -19.68 18.86 13.17
N LEU A 17 -19.43 19.25 11.92
CA LEU A 17 -20.14 20.36 11.26
C LEU A 17 -21.45 19.95 10.57
N PHE A 18 -21.77 18.65 10.47
CA PHE A 18 -22.81 18.17 9.53
C PHE A 18 -24.18 17.68 10.08
N PRO A 19 -24.64 18.00 11.31
CA PRO A 19 -26.06 17.77 11.60
C PRO A 19 -26.84 18.92 12.26
N LYS A 20 -26.33 20.16 12.34
CA LYS A 20 -27.09 21.24 13.01
C LYS A 20 -28.19 21.89 12.17
N GLU A 21 -28.17 21.77 10.83
CA GLU A 21 -29.16 22.44 9.97
C GLU A 21 -30.43 21.59 9.72
N ILE A 22 -30.38 20.27 9.93
CA ILE A 22 -31.43 19.34 9.49
C ILE A 22 -32.60 19.31 10.48
N GLU A 23 -32.34 19.49 11.78
CA GLU A 23 -33.38 19.50 12.82
C GLU A 23 -34.33 20.70 12.69
N LYS A 24 -33.86 21.82 12.13
CA LYS A 24 -34.66 23.04 11.98
C LYS A 24 -35.63 23.02 10.79
N LEU A 25 -35.39 22.18 9.78
CA LEU A 25 -36.21 22.17 8.57
C LEU A 25 -37.47 21.31 8.73
N ASP A 26 -37.35 20.17 9.42
CA ASP A 26 -38.48 19.27 9.67
C ASP A 26 -39.47 19.85 10.70
N ALA A 27 -39.01 20.71 11.62
CA ALA A 27 -39.86 21.39 12.60
C ALA A 27 -40.73 22.51 12.00
N VAL A 28 -40.35 23.07 10.84
CA VAL A 28 -41.06 24.20 10.20
C VAL A 28 -42.12 23.74 9.19
N VAL A 29 -42.02 22.52 8.64
CA VAL A 29 -42.88 22.02 7.55
C VAL A 29 -43.95 21.03 8.06
N GLY A 30 -44.58 21.36 9.18
CA GLY A 30 -45.74 20.63 9.68
C GLY A 30 -47.02 20.95 8.89
N SER A 31 -47.26 20.32 7.71
CA SER A 31 -48.60 19.98 7.18
C SER A 31 -48.55 19.55 5.71
N GLY A 32 -48.93 18.30 5.40
CA GLY A 32 -49.20 17.83 4.02
C GLY A 32 -48.45 16.56 3.64
N ILE A 33 -48.85 15.41 4.20
CA ILE A 33 -48.14 14.14 4.00
C ILE A 33 -48.43 13.56 2.62
N ILE A 34 -47.55 13.84 1.65
CA ILE A 34 -47.30 12.93 0.52
C ILE A 34 -46.34 11.86 1.05
N LYS A 35 -46.84 10.65 1.36
CA LYS A 35 -45.93 9.52 1.65
C LYS A 35 -45.19 9.21 0.33
N PRO A 36 -43.86 9.36 0.25
CA PRO A 36 -43.14 9.01 -0.97
C PRO A 36 -43.37 7.53 -1.29
N PRO A 37 -43.43 7.14 -2.59
CA PRO A 37 -43.69 5.77 -2.97
C PRO A 37 -42.67 4.82 -2.33
N LYS A 38 -43.16 3.71 -1.78
CA LYS A 38 -42.36 2.72 -1.05
C LYS A 38 -41.29 2.13 -1.98
N LYS A 39 -40.01 2.36 -1.68
CA LYS A 39 -38.89 1.93 -2.52
C LYS A 39 -38.59 0.44 -2.36
N SER A 40 -38.02 -0.17 -3.41
CA SER A 40 -37.80 -1.62 -3.50
C SER A 40 -36.62 -2.10 -2.64
N MET A 41 -36.87 -2.97 -1.67
CA MET A 41 -35.85 -3.55 -0.78
C MET A 41 -34.78 -4.36 -1.56
N PRO A 42 -35.12 -5.24 -2.53
CA PRO A 42 -34.11 -5.92 -3.34
C PRO A 42 -33.19 -4.96 -4.10
N LYS A 43 -33.74 -3.86 -4.60
CA LYS A 43 -32.97 -2.84 -5.33
C LYS A 43 -32.02 -2.09 -4.38
N ALA A 44 -32.45 -1.78 -3.16
CA ALA A 44 -31.58 -1.21 -2.12
C ALA A 44 -30.41 -2.14 -1.77
N MET A 45 -30.67 -3.45 -1.65
CA MET A 45 -29.63 -4.44 -1.37
C MET A 45 -28.62 -4.55 -2.51
N MET A 46 -29.07 -4.56 -3.76
CA MET A 46 -28.17 -4.58 -4.92
C MET A 46 -27.23 -3.36 -4.97
N TYR A 47 -27.75 -2.18 -4.64
CA TYR A 47 -26.92 -0.97 -4.51
C TYR A 47 -25.89 -1.07 -3.38
N SER A 48 -26.26 -1.66 -2.23
CA SER A 48 -25.32 -1.89 -1.13
C SER A 48 -24.25 -2.95 -1.43
N ILE A 49 -24.55 -3.94 -2.28
CA ILE A 49 -23.57 -4.93 -2.76
C ILE A 49 -22.54 -4.26 -3.67
N MET A 50 -22.98 -3.33 -4.52
CA MET A 50 -22.09 -2.59 -5.42
C MET A 50 -21.19 -1.63 -4.67
N LEU A 51 -21.76 -0.85 -3.74
CA LEU A 51 -21.03 0.08 -2.89
C LEU A 51 -21.69 0.14 -1.50
N PRO A 52 -20.97 -0.18 -0.41
CA PRO A 52 -21.47 -0.04 0.95
C PRO A 52 -22.09 1.35 1.18
N GLY A 53 -23.37 1.39 1.52
CA GLY A 53 -24.12 2.64 1.80
C GLY A 53 -24.92 3.23 0.67
N TRP A 54 -24.75 2.77 -0.58
CA TRP A 54 -25.52 3.26 -1.71
C TRP A 54 -27.00 2.83 -1.65
N GLY A 55 -27.27 1.68 -1.02
CA GLY A 55 -28.63 1.24 -0.70
C GLY A 55 -29.37 2.17 0.28
N ASN A 56 -28.65 2.85 1.18
CA ASN A 56 -29.26 3.82 2.11
C ASN A 56 -29.63 5.13 1.41
N PHE A 57 -28.81 5.59 0.47
CA PHE A 57 -29.19 6.68 -0.43
C PHE A 57 -30.43 6.31 -1.26
N TYR A 58 -30.45 5.09 -1.82
CA TYR A 58 -31.62 4.58 -2.53
C TYR A 58 -32.84 4.53 -1.62
N ALA A 59 -32.73 4.05 -0.37
CA ALA A 59 -33.82 3.99 0.60
C ALA A 59 -34.30 5.37 1.13
N GLY A 60 -33.62 6.46 0.78
CA GLY A 60 -33.97 7.83 1.22
C GLY A 60 -33.37 8.23 2.57
N ASN A 61 -32.59 7.35 3.21
CA ASN A 61 -31.85 7.66 4.43
C ASN A 61 -30.53 8.37 4.06
N LYS A 62 -30.65 9.67 3.75
CA LYS A 62 -29.54 10.52 3.30
C LYS A 62 -28.43 10.68 4.36
N GLY A 63 -28.78 10.63 5.65
CA GLY A 63 -27.80 10.72 6.75
C GLY A 63 -26.86 9.52 6.78
N THR A 64 -27.43 8.32 6.90
CA THR A 64 -26.62 7.08 6.91
C THR A 64 -25.94 6.82 5.57
N GLY A 65 -26.56 7.22 4.45
CA GLY A 65 -25.93 7.16 3.13
C GLY A 65 -24.63 7.98 3.05
N LYS A 66 -24.64 9.23 3.54
CA LYS A 66 -23.45 10.10 3.56
C LYS A 66 -22.31 9.53 4.40
N VAL A 67 -22.61 8.99 5.59
CA VAL A 67 -21.60 8.39 6.48
C VAL A 67 -20.92 7.20 5.81
N LEU A 68 -21.71 6.28 5.23
CA LEU A 68 -21.18 5.09 4.59
C LEU A 68 -20.39 5.42 3.32
N LEU A 69 -20.86 6.39 2.52
CA LEU A 69 -20.09 6.88 1.36
C LEU A 69 -18.76 7.52 1.80
N GLY A 70 -18.75 8.29 2.88
CA GLY A 70 -17.53 8.87 3.44
C GLY A 70 -16.56 7.79 3.92
N ALA A 71 -17.07 6.75 4.59
CA ALA A 71 -16.28 5.59 5.00
C ALA A 71 -15.69 4.85 3.79
N GLU A 72 -16.47 4.63 2.74
CA GLU A 72 -16.02 3.98 1.50
C GLU A 72 -14.87 4.77 0.85
N ILE A 73 -15.02 6.09 0.70
CA ILE A 73 -13.97 6.97 0.17
C ILE A 73 -12.71 6.87 1.03
N ALA A 74 -12.86 6.90 2.36
CA ALA A 74 -11.73 6.80 3.28
C ALA A 74 -11.00 5.45 3.16
N ILE A 75 -11.74 4.35 2.99
CA ILE A 75 -11.17 3.00 2.80
C ILE A 75 -10.38 2.95 1.49
N TRP A 76 -10.95 3.41 0.38
CA TRP A 76 -10.23 3.42 -0.91
C TRP A 76 -8.99 4.30 -0.87
N LEU A 77 -9.10 5.51 -0.34
CA LEU A 77 -7.95 6.41 -0.17
C LEU A 77 -6.88 5.79 0.74
N GLY A 78 -7.28 5.15 1.83
CA GLY A 78 -6.37 4.44 2.72
C GLY A 78 -5.67 3.29 2.01
N TYR A 79 -6.43 2.42 1.33
CA TYR A 79 -5.89 1.28 0.60
C TYR A 79 -4.86 1.71 -0.47
N PHE A 80 -5.24 2.60 -1.38
CA PHE A 80 -4.33 3.07 -2.43
C PHE A 80 -3.18 3.89 -1.86
N GLY A 81 -3.42 4.68 -0.81
CA GLY A 81 -2.39 5.45 -0.13
C GLY A 81 -1.32 4.56 0.51
N PHE A 82 -1.73 3.50 1.22
CA PHE A 82 -0.79 2.55 1.82
C PHE A 82 -0.05 1.71 0.79
N GLN A 83 -0.71 1.30 -0.30
CA GLN A 83 -0.05 0.60 -1.41
C GLN A 83 1.02 1.48 -2.06
N TYR A 84 0.70 2.75 -2.36
CA TYR A 84 1.65 3.70 -2.93
C TYR A 84 2.82 3.96 -1.99
N TYR A 85 2.55 4.20 -0.70
CA TYR A 85 3.58 4.42 0.31
C TYR A 85 4.48 3.19 0.51
N GLY A 86 3.89 1.98 0.51
CA GLY A 86 4.63 0.72 0.60
C GLY A 86 5.59 0.54 -0.57
N ASN A 87 5.19 0.89 -1.79
CA ASN A 87 6.08 0.83 -2.96
C ASN A 87 7.24 1.82 -2.87
N ILE A 88 7.01 3.04 -2.36
CA ILE A 88 8.12 4.00 -2.11
C ILE A 88 9.09 3.41 -1.09
N GLN A 89 8.57 2.89 0.03
CA GLN A 89 9.43 2.30 1.06
C GLN A 89 10.22 1.10 0.53
N LYS A 90 9.61 0.35 -0.41
CA LYS A 90 10.24 -0.76 -1.11
C LYS A 90 11.41 -0.30 -1.97
N ASP A 91 11.18 0.68 -2.83
CA ASP A 91 12.25 1.24 -3.67
C ASP A 91 13.37 1.87 -2.84
N ASP A 92 13.04 2.53 -1.71
CA ASP A 92 14.01 3.13 -0.80
C ASP A 92 14.95 2.09 -0.16
N TYR A 93 14.42 0.99 0.40
CA TYR A 93 15.28 -0.03 0.99
C TYR A 93 16.12 -0.74 -0.07
N MET A 94 15.56 -0.97 -1.27
CA MET A 94 16.29 -1.58 -2.37
C MET A 94 17.45 -0.70 -2.82
N LEU A 95 17.23 0.62 -2.90
CA LEU A 95 18.27 1.58 -3.23
C LEU A 95 19.35 1.62 -2.15
N TYR A 96 18.94 1.61 -0.88
CA TYR A 96 19.88 1.56 0.23
C TYR A 96 20.75 0.28 0.20
N ALA A 97 20.14 -0.88 -0.04
CA ALA A 97 20.86 -2.14 -0.19
C ALA A 97 21.80 -2.12 -1.40
N HIS A 98 21.39 -1.50 -2.51
CA HIS A 98 22.26 -1.29 -3.67
C HIS A 98 23.48 -0.42 -3.32
N GLU A 99 23.26 0.73 -2.69
CA GLU A 99 24.33 1.68 -2.34
C GLU A 99 25.30 1.15 -1.28
N LYS A 100 24.80 0.37 -0.31
CA LYS A 100 25.60 -0.09 0.84
C LYS A 100 26.15 -1.49 0.71
N ALA A 101 25.41 -2.39 0.06
CA ALA A 101 25.78 -3.80 -0.06
C ALA A 101 26.06 -4.21 -1.51
N GLY A 102 25.82 -3.34 -2.50
CA GLY A 102 25.94 -3.69 -3.91
C GLY A 102 24.81 -4.58 -4.41
N ALA A 103 23.67 -4.64 -3.70
CA ALA A 103 22.54 -5.46 -4.09
C ALA A 103 22.05 -5.12 -5.51
N ASN A 104 21.61 -6.11 -6.28
CA ASN A 104 21.15 -5.92 -7.64
C ASN A 104 19.77 -5.24 -7.66
N PHE A 105 19.75 -3.94 -7.92
CA PHE A 105 18.53 -3.13 -7.96
C PHE A 105 17.52 -3.55 -9.04
N SER A 106 17.97 -4.27 -10.08
CA SER A 106 17.10 -4.79 -11.14
C SER A 106 16.26 -5.97 -10.66
N ARG A 107 16.70 -6.66 -9.60
CA ARG A 107 15.95 -7.74 -8.96
C ARG A 107 14.99 -7.11 -7.95
N LYS A 108 13.69 -7.41 -8.08
CA LYS A 108 12.59 -6.83 -7.26
C LYS A 108 11.92 -7.85 -6.32
N GLY A 109 12.37 -9.10 -6.36
CA GLY A 109 11.87 -10.19 -5.49
C GLY A 109 12.26 -9.96 -4.04
N GLU A 110 11.32 -10.18 -3.12
CA GLU A 110 11.55 -10.01 -1.68
C GLU A 110 12.52 -11.05 -1.12
N ASP A 111 12.41 -12.29 -1.59
CA ASP A 111 13.32 -13.40 -1.27
C ASP A 111 14.81 -13.04 -1.41
N TYR A 112 15.14 -12.27 -2.45
CA TYR A 112 16.49 -11.78 -2.66
C TYR A 112 16.94 -10.80 -1.57
N TYR A 113 16.12 -9.81 -1.25
CA TYR A 113 16.48 -8.80 -0.24
C TYR A 113 16.42 -9.35 1.17
N ASP A 114 15.51 -10.29 1.45
CA ASP A 114 15.46 -11.04 2.71
C ASP A 114 16.77 -11.83 2.90
N ALA A 115 17.26 -12.49 1.84
CA ALA A 115 18.53 -13.20 1.88
C ALA A 115 19.72 -12.25 2.08
N VAL A 116 19.72 -11.10 1.42
CA VAL A 116 20.75 -10.05 1.63
C VAL A 116 20.69 -9.49 3.05
N GLU A 117 19.49 -9.32 3.64
CA GLU A 117 19.30 -8.79 5.00
C GLU A 117 19.86 -9.74 6.08
N VAL A 118 19.65 -11.05 5.94
CA VAL A 118 20.06 -12.01 6.99
C VAL A 118 21.57 -12.27 7.03
N HIS A 119 22.32 -11.82 6.03
CA HIS A 119 23.78 -11.95 5.98
C HIS A 119 24.44 -10.66 6.48
N TRP A 120 25.51 -10.78 7.28
CA TRP A 120 26.15 -9.61 7.89
C TRP A 120 26.91 -8.75 6.88
N THR A 121 27.37 -9.37 5.80
CA THR A 121 28.15 -8.70 4.75
C THR A 121 27.74 -9.21 3.37
N SER A 122 27.89 -8.37 2.35
CA SER A 122 27.68 -8.77 0.96
C SER A 122 28.63 -9.88 0.51
N GLU A 123 29.82 -9.99 1.11
CA GLU A 123 30.74 -11.10 0.88
C GLU A 123 30.17 -12.42 1.41
N GLU A 124 29.63 -12.42 2.62
CA GLU A 124 29.00 -13.62 3.20
C GLU A 124 27.84 -14.10 2.34
N TYR A 125 26.98 -13.18 1.89
CA TYR A 125 25.90 -13.48 0.95
C TYR A 125 26.43 -14.04 -0.38
N ASN A 126 27.46 -13.42 -0.94
CA ASN A 126 28.06 -13.89 -2.19
C ASN A 126 28.68 -15.29 -2.04
N ARG A 127 29.24 -15.64 -0.88
CA ARG A 127 29.72 -17.01 -0.62
C ARG A 127 28.57 -18.02 -0.60
N TYR A 128 27.44 -17.66 0.02
CA TYR A 128 26.24 -18.48 -0.01
C TYR A 128 25.77 -18.72 -1.47
N VAL A 129 25.69 -17.66 -2.28
CA VAL A 129 25.34 -17.77 -3.71
C VAL A 129 26.35 -18.62 -4.50
N MET A 130 27.65 -18.52 -4.20
CA MET A 130 28.69 -19.35 -4.83
C MET A 130 28.57 -20.82 -4.43
N GLU A 131 28.17 -21.12 -3.20
CA GLU A 131 27.91 -22.49 -2.75
C GLU A 131 26.73 -23.09 -3.52
N ASP A 132 25.61 -22.37 -3.60
CA ASP A 132 24.44 -22.77 -4.38
C ASP A 132 24.80 -23.00 -5.86
N ALA A 133 25.60 -22.11 -6.46
CA ALA A 133 26.08 -22.26 -7.83
C ALA A 133 26.86 -23.58 -8.03
N ARG A 134 27.76 -23.93 -7.10
CA ARG A 134 28.55 -25.18 -7.16
C ARG A 134 27.69 -26.42 -6.98
N LEU A 135 26.66 -26.35 -6.14
CA LEU A 135 25.71 -27.45 -5.94
C LEU A 135 24.83 -27.69 -7.17
N LEU A 136 24.38 -26.61 -7.81
CA LEU A 136 23.53 -26.66 -9.00
C LEU A 136 24.31 -27.03 -10.27
N TYR A 137 25.55 -26.57 -10.39
CA TYR A 137 26.36 -26.67 -11.62
C TYR A 137 27.77 -27.26 -11.37
N PRO A 138 27.92 -28.46 -10.81
CA PRO A 138 29.19 -28.96 -10.27
C PRO A 138 30.36 -29.06 -11.26
N ASN A 139 30.09 -29.18 -12.56
CA ASN A 139 31.12 -29.33 -13.62
C ASN A 139 31.04 -28.23 -14.68
N ASP A 140 30.27 -27.17 -14.45
CA ASP A 140 30.06 -26.10 -15.43
C ASP A 140 30.42 -24.74 -14.82
N PRO A 141 31.70 -24.32 -14.92
CA PRO A 141 32.15 -23.06 -14.35
C PRO A 141 31.54 -21.82 -15.03
N GLU A 142 31.09 -21.94 -16.28
CA GLU A 142 30.43 -20.83 -16.97
C GLU A 142 29.04 -20.57 -16.38
N LEU A 143 28.24 -21.62 -16.20
CA LEU A 143 26.94 -21.52 -15.54
C LEU A 143 27.06 -21.09 -14.07
N GLN A 144 28.09 -21.55 -13.35
CA GLN A 144 28.35 -21.06 -11.99
C GLN A 144 28.56 -19.54 -11.97
N ASN A 145 29.42 -19.02 -12.85
CA ASN A 145 29.70 -17.59 -12.93
C ASN A 145 28.46 -16.79 -13.32
N GLN A 146 27.66 -17.30 -14.26
CA GLN A 146 26.40 -16.66 -14.67
C GLN A 146 25.43 -16.59 -13.49
N TYR A 147 25.27 -17.68 -12.73
CA TYR A 147 24.41 -17.72 -11.55
C TYR A 147 24.85 -16.70 -10.49
N VAL A 148 26.16 -16.64 -10.19
CA VAL A 148 26.70 -15.66 -9.23
C VAL A 148 26.51 -14.23 -9.71
N GLN A 149 26.63 -13.94 -11.01
CA GLN A 149 26.36 -12.59 -11.53
C GLN A 149 24.88 -12.20 -11.43
N GLU A 150 23.98 -13.16 -11.64
CA GLU A 150 22.54 -12.91 -11.59
C GLU A 150 22.04 -12.78 -10.15
N HIS A 151 22.63 -13.51 -9.22
CA HIS A 151 22.11 -13.65 -7.85
C HIS A 151 22.99 -13.02 -6.77
N GLY A 152 24.25 -12.74 -7.04
CA GLY A 152 25.14 -12.09 -6.10
C GLY A 152 24.88 -10.58 -5.97
N CYS A 153 25.39 -10.01 -4.89
CA CYS A 153 25.61 -8.58 -4.78
C CYS A 153 26.88 -8.19 -5.57
N GLN A 154 26.80 -7.08 -6.30
CA GLN A 154 27.93 -6.57 -7.05
C GLN A 154 29.03 -6.12 -6.08
N TYR A 155 30.23 -6.69 -6.23
CA TYR A 155 31.40 -6.19 -5.55
C TYR A 155 31.69 -4.77 -6.08
N PHE A 156 31.63 -3.76 -5.22
CA PHE A 156 32.14 -2.43 -5.53
C PHE A 156 33.64 -2.57 -5.85
N HIS A 157 33.97 -2.68 -7.13
CA HIS A 157 35.34 -2.58 -7.63
C HIS A 157 35.80 -1.13 -7.53
N HIS A 158 36.10 -0.68 -6.32
CA HIS A 158 36.97 0.47 -6.10
C HIS A 158 37.92 0.07 -4.97
N HIS A 159 39.11 -0.40 -5.33
CA HIS A 159 40.30 0.45 -5.29
C HIS A 159 41.08 0.28 -6.61
N PRO A 160 41.37 1.37 -7.34
CA PRO A 160 42.46 1.40 -8.30
C PRO A 160 43.77 1.35 -7.50
N ASP A 161 44.67 0.43 -7.86
CA ASP A 161 46.02 0.43 -7.34
C ASP A 161 46.76 1.65 -7.90
N HIS A 162 46.68 2.77 -7.19
CA HIS A 162 47.67 3.81 -7.21
C HIS A 162 48.32 3.91 -5.82
N GLN A 163 49.66 3.82 -5.86
CA GLN A 163 50.70 4.12 -4.86
C GLN A 163 51.13 2.92 -4.00
N GLU A 164 52.42 2.54 -3.94
CA GLU A 164 53.70 3.24 -4.19
C GLU A 164 54.67 2.46 -5.09
#